data_AF-R5ZM21-F1
#
_entry.id   AF-R5ZM21-F1
#
_cell.length_a   1.000
_cell.length_b   1.000
_cell.length_c   1.000
_cell.angle_alpha   90.00
_cell.angle_beta   90.00
_cell.angle_gamma   90.00
#
_symmetry.space_group_name_H-M   'P 1'
#
loop_
_entity.id
_entity.type
_entity.pdbx_description
1 polymer ?
#
loop_
_entity_poly.entity_id
_entity_poly.type
_entity_poly.pdbx_seq_one_letter_code
_entity_poly.pdbx_strand_id
1 'polypeptide(L)'
;MTICESVGEGDSGRVAFVGAKRLGCAVVRNRSKRVMREAARSCGFPVAGYDIILFATPKTRVSSPQEMDKALRSLVKRAGVAGEER
;
A
#
# COMPACT_ATOMS: atom_id res chain seq x y z
N MET A 1 -12.68 -2.23 2.09
CA MET A 1 -11.31 -2.31 2.63
C MET A 1 -10.77 -3.68 2.23
N THR A 2 -9.49 -3.82 1.91
CA THR A 2 -8.86 -5.12 1.60
C THR A 2 -7.60 -5.23 2.44
N ILE A 3 -7.34 -6.39 3.06
CA ILE A 3 -6.19 -6.64 3.92
C ILE A 3 -5.32 -7.72 3.25
N CYS A 4 -4.01 -7.52 3.25
CA CYS A 4 -2.99 -8.49 2.85
C CYS A 4 -2.12 -8.82 4.06
N GLU A 5 -1.80 -10.09 4.27
CA GLU A 5 -1.05 -10.60 5.43
C GLU A 5 0.21 -11.36 4.95
N SER A 6 1.33 -11.27 5.68
CA SER A 6 2.49 -12.17 5.47
C SER A 6 2.35 -13.38 6.38
N VAL A 7 2.35 -14.58 5.83
CA VAL A 7 2.26 -15.81 6.62
C VAL A 7 3.63 -16.09 7.24
N GLY A 8 3.77 -15.91 8.56
CA GLY A 8 4.96 -16.24 9.35
C GLY A 8 4.55 -16.59 10.77
N GLU A 9 5.21 -17.59 11.36
CA GLU A 9 4.97 -18.06 12.73
C GLU A 9 5.57 -17.06 13.72
N GLY A 10 4.75 -16.10 14.15
CA GLY A 10 5.15 -15.00 15.04
C GLY A 10 5.39 -13.69 14.28
N ASP A 11 4.43 -12.78 14.39
CA ASP A 11 4.47 -11.39 13.89
C ASP A 11 4.30 -11.18 12.37
N SER A 12 3.23 -11.77 11.83
CA SER A 12 2.74 -11.51 10.47
C SER A 12 2.45 -10.02 10.26
N GLY A 13 3.17 -9.37 9.34
CA GLY A 13 2.86 -8.02 8.90
C GLY A 13 1.51 -7.94 8.20
N ARG A 14 0.79 -6.83 8.36
CA ARG A 14 -0.51 -6.62 7.69
C ARG A 14 -0.52 -5.30 6.94
N VAL A 15 -1.12 -5.30 5.75
CA VAL A 15 -1.38 -4.07 4.99
C VAL A 15 -2.84 -3.99 4.59
N ALA A 16 -3.51 -2.91 5.01
CA ALA A 16 -4.87 -2.59 4.60
C ALA A 16 -4.90 -1.49 3.52
N PHE A 17 -5.70 -1.70 2.48
CA PHE A 17 -5.92 -0.74 1.40
C PHE A 17 -7.32 -0.12 1.49
N VAL A 18 -7.37 1.20 1.65
CA VAL A 18 -8.61 1.94 1.89
C VAL A 18 -8.89 2.92 0.76
N GLY A 19 -10.03 2.75 0.08
CA GLY A 19 -10.56 3.72 -0.88
C GLY A 19 -11.80 4.41 -0.30
N ALA A 20 -11.65 5.66 0.15
CA ALA A 20 -12.74 6.43 0.76
C ALA A 20 -13.89 6.68 -0.23
N LYS A 21 -15.14 6.82 0.26
CA LYS A 21 -16.33 7.10 -0.58
C LYS A 21 -16.16 8.36 -1.42
N ARG A 22 -15.49 9.38 -0.87
CA ARG A 22 -15.16 10.66 -1.55
C ARG A 22 -14.24 10.53 -2.78
N LEU A 23 -13.60 9.37 -2.98
CA LEU A 23 -12.69 9.16 -4.11
C LEU A 23 -13.45 8.98 -5.44
N GLY A 24 -14.72 8.57 -5.38
CA GLY A 24 -15.58 8.38 -6.55
C GLY A 24 -16.24 7.00 -6.58
N CYS A 25 -16.71 6.63 -7.77
CA CYS A 25 -17.44 5.38 -7.98
C CYS A 25 -16.59 4.13 -7.69
N ALA A 26 -17.23 2.95 -7.69
CA ALA A 26 -16.56 1.69 -7.41
C ALA A 26 -15.35 1.44 -8.33
N VAL A 27 -15.45 1.78 -9.61
CA VAL A 27 -14.37 1.59 -10.60
C VAL A 27 -13.13 2.39 -10.23
N VAL A 28 -13.30 3.67 -9.86
CA VAL A 28 -12.19 4.54 -9.44
C VAL A 28 -11.54 3.99 -8.18
N ARG A 29 -12.33 3.61 -7.17
CA ARG A 29 -11.83 3.02 -5.92
C ARG A 29 -11.09 1.71 -6.16
N ASN A 30 -11.58 0.87 -7.05
CA ASN A 30 -10.95 -0.41 -7.37
C ASN A 30 -9.64 -0.22 -8.15
N ARG A 31 -9.60 0.71 -9.11
CA ARG A 31 -8.36 1.08 -9.80
C ARG A 31 -7.32 1.59 -8.81
N SER A 32 -7.65 2.54 -7.94
CA SER A 32 -6.73 3.07 -6.93
C SER A 32 -6.20 1.97 -6.01
N LYS A 33 -7.06 1.07 -5.50
CA LYS A 33 -6.61 -0.08 -4.71
C LYS A 33 -5.69 -1.02 -5.50
N ARG A 34 -5.95 -1.24 -6.80
CA ARG A 34 -5.11 -2.10 -7.65
C ARG A 34 -3.72 -1.51 -7.82
N VAL A 35 -3.63 -0.22 -8.15
CA VAL A 35 -2.34 0.47 -8.31
C VAL A 35 -1.57 0.54 -6.99
N MET A 36 -2.25 0.81 -5.86
CA MET A 36 -1.60 0.78 -4.55
C MET A 36 -1.10 -0.61 -4.17
N ARG A 37 -1.83 -1.68 -4.49
CA ARG A 37 -1.39 -3.06 -4.23
C ARG A 37 -0.15 -3.41 -5.04
N GLU A 38 -0.07 -3.03 -6.31
CA GLU A 38 1.14 -3.25 -7.12
C GLU A 38 2.34 -2.49 -6.56
N ALA A 39 2.18 -1.21 -6.20
CA ALA A 39 3.25 -0.44 -5.57
C ALA A 39 3.68 -1.07 -4.23
N ALA A 40 2.72 -1.53 -3.42
CA ALA A 40 3.01 -2.17 -2.16
C ALA A 40 3.79 -3.49 -2.33
N ARG A 41 3.41 -4.30 -3.33
CA ARG A 41 4.14 -5.53 -3.70
C ARG A 41 5.59 -5.22 -4.08
N SER A 42 5.81 -4.19 -4.90
CA SER A 42 7.16 -3.74 -5.30
C SER A 42 7.98 -3.17 -4.14
N CYS A 43 7.34 -2.69 -3.08
CA CYS A 43 7.98 -2.19 -1.86
C CYS A 43 8.19 -3.27 -0.78
N GLY A 44 7.86 -4.55 -1.06
CA GLY A 44 8.07 -5.64 -0.11
C GLY A 44 7.02 -5.76 0.99
N PHE A 45 5.84 -5.16 0.82
CA PHE A 45 4.75 -5.34 1.77
C PHE A 45 4.03 -6.69 1.59
N PRO A 46 3.48 -7.26 2.67
CA PRO A 46 3.55 -6.82 4.07
C PRO A 46 4.92 -7.02 4.74
N VAL A 47 5.27 -6.14 5.69
CA VAL A 47 6.53 -6.19 6.47
C VAL A 47 6.23 -6.70 7.88
N ALA A 48 6.94 -7.74 8.31
CA ALA A 48 6.77 -8.32 9.65
C ALA A 48 6.95 -7.27 10.76
N GLY A 49 6.18 -7.40 11.84
CA GLY A 49 6.18 -6.45 12.96
C GLY A 49 5.52 -5.09 12.68
N TYR A 50 4.88 -4.91 11.52
CA TYR A 50 4.14 -3.69 11.19
C TYR A 50 2.71 -3.97 10.71
N ASP A 51 1.78 -3.20 11.26
CA ASP A 51 0.42 -3.03 10.74
C ASP A 51 0.31 -1.69 10.02
N ILE A 52 0.02 -1.74 8.71
CA ILE A 52 0.08 -0.57 7.83
C ILE A 52 -1.26 -0.34 7.15
N ILE A 53 -1.72 0.90 7.13
CA ILE A 53 -2.95 1.28 6.42
C ILE A 53 -2.62 2.30 5.35
N LEU A 54 -2.86 1.94 4.08
CA LEU A 54 -2.66 2.80 2.93
C LEU A 54 -4.01 3.40 2.47
N PHE A 55 -4.12 4.73 2.56
CA PHE A 55 -5.28 5.48 2.12
C PHE A 55 -5.11 5.99 0.68
N ALA A 56 -6.06 5.65 -0.18
CA ALA A 56 -6.14 6.23 -1.51
C ALA A 56 -6.50 7.73 -1.42
N THR A 57 -5.68 8.56 -2.07
CA THR A 57 -5.94 9.99 -2.27
C THR A 57 -6.46 10.26 -3.68
N PRO A 58 -7.07 11.41 -3.98
CA PRO A 58 -7.48 11.76 -5.35
C PRO A 58 -6.36 11.64 -6.39
N LYS A 59 -5.10 11.88 -6.00
CA LYS A 59 -3.93 11.72 -6.89
C LYS A 59 -3.73 10.27 -7.33
N THR A 60 -4.03 9.28 -6.47
CA THR A 60 -3.94 7.85 -6.80
C THR A 60 -4.81 7.44 -8.00
N ARG A 61 -5.85 8.22 -8.33
CA ARG A 61 -6.73 7.97 -9.48
C ARG A 61 -5.99 8.11 -10.80
N VAL A 62 -5.07 9.06 -10.91
CA VAL A 62 -4.40 9.42 -12.17
C VAL A 62 -2.96 8.98 -12.22
N SER A 63 -2.35 8.68 -11.07
CA SER A 63 -0.96 8.23 -11.02
C SER A 63 -0.73 6.95 -11.83
N SER A 64 0.43 6.92 -12.49
CA SER A 64 0.98 5.69 -13.05
C SER A 64 1.48 4.76 -11.94
N PRO A 65 1.64 3.45 -12.21
CA PRO A 65 2.26 2.52 -11.27
C PRO A 65 3.65 2.97 -10.83
N GLN A 66 4.45 3.55 -11.73
CA GLN A 66 5.81 4.01 -11.46
C GLN A 66 5.83 5.22 -10.51
N GLU A 67 4.91 6.17 -10.72
CA GLU A 67 4.73 7.30 -9.80
C GLU A 67 4.28 6.83 -8.42
N MET A 68 3.40 5.82 -8.37
CA MET A 68 2.93 5.26 -7.12
C MET A 68 4.04 4.55 -6.35
N ASP A 69 4.86 3.76 -7.04
CA ASP A 69 6.02 3.06 -6.44
C ASP A 69 7.01 4.08 -5.85
N LYS A 70 7.38 5.12 -6.62
CA LYS A 70 8.27 6.18 -6.12
C LYS A 70 7.68 6.90 -4.91
N ALA A 71 6.39 7.23 -4.94
CA ALA A 71 5.72 7.89 -3.83
C ALA A 71 5.68 7.01 -2.57
N LEU A 72 5.39 5.72 -2.73
CA LEU A 72 5.33 4.79 -1.62
C LEU A 72 6.72 4.57 -1.02
N ARG A 73 7.77 4.32 -1.81
CA ARG A 73 9.15 4.20 -1.32
C ARG A 73 9.60 5.42 -0.52
N SER A 74 9.24 6.62 -0.98
CA SER A 74 9.54 7.85 -0.25
C SER A 74 8.83 7.92 1.10
N LEU A 75 7.57 7.49 1.18
CA LEU A 75 6.81 7.42 2.43
C LEU A 75 7.39 6.38 3.39
N VAL A 76 7.73 5.20 2.88
CA VAL A 76 8.33 4.11 3.66
C VAL A 76 9.65 4.54 4.29
N LYS A 77 10.54 5.17 3.50
CA LYS A 77 11.80 5.73 3.99
C LYS A 77 11.59 6.77 5.09
N ARG A 78 10.58 7.64 4.94
CA ARG A 78 10.25 8.67 5.93
C ARG A 78 9.60 8.10 7.19
N ALA A 79 8.86 7.01 7.05
CA ALA A 79 8.20 6.33 8.16
C ALA A 79 9.15 5.40 8.94
N GLY A 80 10.37 5.17 8.44
CA GLY A 80 11.33 4.25 9.08
C GLY A 80 10.93 2.78 8.96
N VAL A 81 9.96 2.45 8.09
CA VAL A 81 9.46 1.09 7.88
C VAL A 81 10.35 0.39 6.85
N ALA A 82 11.65 0.33 7.10
CA ALA A 82 12.54 -0.46 6.27
C ALA A 82 12.42 -1.91 6.72
N GLY A 83 11.72 -2.74 5.93
CA GLY A 83 11.99 -4.16 5.95
C GLY A 83 13.47 -4.33 5.58
N GLU A 84 14.22 -4.96 6.47
CA GLU A 84 15.65 -5.22 6.35
C GLU A 84 15.99 -5.65 4.91
N GLU A 85 16.73 -4.80 4.16
CA GLU A 85 17.38 -5.23 2.93
C GLU A 85 18.46 -6.25 3.35
N ARG A 86 18.12 -7.53 3.26
CA ARG A 86 19.08 -8.63 3.18
C ARG A 86 19.22 -9.08 1.74
#